data_AF-A6W8W1-F1
#
_entry.id   AF-A6W8W1-F1
#
_cell.length_a   1.000
_cell.length_b   1.000
_cell.length_c   1.000
_cell.angle_alpha   90.00
_cell.angle_beta   90.00
_cell.angle_gamma   90.00
#
_symmetry.space_group_name_H-M   'P 1'
#
loop_
_entity.id
_entity.type
_entity.pdbx_description
1 polymer ?
#
loop_
_entity_poly.entity_id
_entity_poly.type
_entity_poly.pdbx_seq_one_letter_code
_entity_poly.pdbx_strand_id
1 'polypeptide(L)'
;MTTREKLRQLATALIDQNLAGRWRWAGNSKHGNYSLCTDGNGQQFLMRFTRKGMNTAQPTFRVSHLGWFGMEQASDIPIYEVCRDATSQHDSRVYRHDVVGFRSPVADYLAAVDAETVISLLDQIDHLEAALAAEREGATP
;
A
#
# COMPACT_ATOMS: atom_id res chain seq x y z
N MET A 1 14.88 17.11 -12.73
CA MET A 1 14.24 15.80 -12.55
C MET A 1 12.73 15.98 -12.43
N THR A 2 11.98 15.60 -13.46
CA THR A 2 10.51 15.73 -13.52
C THR A 2 9.83 14.72 -12.57
N THR A 3 8.57 14.95 -12.19
CA THR A 3 7.80 13.99 -11.36
C THR A 3 7.74 12.61 -12.02
N ARG A 4 7.62 12.56 -13.35
CA ARG A 4 7.64 11.32 -14.14
C ARG A 4 8.94 10.56 -13.97
N GLU A 5 10.08 11.24 -14.08
CA GLU A 5 11.40 10.64 -13.85
C GLU A 5 11.56 10.11 -12.43
N LYS A 6 11.07 10.85 -11.41
CA LYS A 6 11.10 10.37 -10.02
C LYS A 6 10.30 9.08 -9.83
N LEU A 7 9.10 9.02 -10.41
CA LEU A 7 8.23 7.84 -10.33
C LEU A 7 8.87 6.64 -11.03
N ARG A 8 9.42 6.84 -12.23
CA ARG A 8 10.13 5.78 -12.95
C ARG A 8 11.33 5.27 -12.13
N GLN A 9 12.15 6.17 -11.60
CA GLN A 9 13.29 5.81 -10.75
C GLN A 9 12.86 5.00 -9.52
N LEU A 10 11.80 5.44 -8.82
CA LEU A 10 11.30 4.74 -7.64
C LEU A 10 10.76 3.35 -7.99
N ALA A 11 9.96 3.23 -9.05
CA ALA A 11 9.39 1.95 -9.48
C ALA A 11 10.48 0.96 -9.90
N THR A 12 11.48 1.39 -10.68
CA THR A 12 12.64 0.56 -11.02
C THR A 12 13.39 0.11 -9.77
N ALA A 13 13.66 1.01 -8.83
CA ALA A 13 14.36 0.65 -7.59
C ALA A 13 13.59 -0.38 -6.75
N LEU A 14 12.25 -0.37 -6.78
CA LEU A 14 11.43 -1.38 -6.11
C LEU A 14 11.52 -2.73 -6.82
N ILE A 15 11.51 -2.74 -8.16
CA ILE A 15 11.70 -3.97 -8.95
C ILE A 15 13.06 -4.60 -8.66
N ASP A 16 14.14 -3.81 -8.69
CA ASP A 16 15.51 -4.29 -8.45
C ASP A 16 15.70 -4.86 -7.03
N GLN A 17 14.93 -4.36 -6.07
CA GLN A 17 14.92 -4.85 -4.69
C GLN A 17 14.00 -6.07 -4.49
N ASN A 18 13.44 -6.63 -5.58
CA ASN A 18 12.45 -7.70 -5.54
C ASN A 18 11.22 -7.35 -4.66
N LEU A 19 10.86 -6.06 -4.68
CA LEU A 19 9.64 -5.50 -4.09
C LEU A 19 8.55 -5.27 -5.15
N ALA A 20 8.78 -5.73 -6.39
CA ALA A 20 7.76 -5.80 -7.43
C ALA A 20 6.64 -6.77 -7.04
N GLY A 21 5.40 -6.45 -7.44
CA GLY A 21 4.23 -7.27 -7.17
C GLY A 21 3.29 -6.70 -6.11
N ARG A 22 2.20 -7.43 -5.88
CA ARG A 22 1.15 -7.02 -4.95
C ARG A 22 1.68 -6.96 -3.52
N TRP A 23 1.49 -5.81 -2.89
CA TRP A 23 1.75 -5.66 -1.47
C TRP A 23 0.51 -6.04 -0.67
N ARG A 24 0.73 -6.40 0.59
CA ARG A 24 -0.33 -6.58 1.56
C ARG A 24 0.07 -6.05 2.91
N TRP A 25 -0.94 -5.63 3.65
CA TRP A 25 -0.79 -5.40 5.08
C TRP A 25 -0.69 -6.74 5.79
N ALA A 26 0.22 -6.78 6.76
CA ALA A 26 0.45 -7.93 7.62
C ALA A 26 0.80 -7.45 9.02
N GLY A 27 0.64 -8.31 10.00
CA GLY A 27 1.04 -8.00 11.36
C GLY A 27 0.31 -8.82 12.40
N ASN A 28 0.43 -8.40 13.64
CA ASN A 28 -0.31 -8.99 14.75
C ASN A 28 -0.86 -7.89 15.66
N SER A 29 -2.19 -7.85 15.83
CA SER A 29 -2.83 -6.75 16.56
C SER A 29 -2.48 -6.75 18.04
N LYS A 30 -2.31 -7.93 18.63
CA LYS A 30 -1.93 -8.10 20.05
C LYS A 30 -0.52 -7.60 20.32
N HIS A 31 0.38 -7.76 19.36
CA HIS A 31 1.76 -7.30 19.46
C HIS A 31 2.00 -5.94 18.79
N GLY A 32 0.98 -5.31 18.20
CA GLY A 32 1.08 -3.98 17.59
C GLY A 32 2.23 -3.85 16.59
N ASN A 33 2.56 -4.93 15.89
CA ASN A 33 3.58 -4.95 14.84
C ASN A 33 2.85 -5.04 13.50
N TYR A 34 2.89 -3.96 12.73
CA TYR A 34 2.23 -3.87 11.45
C TYR A 34 3.24 -3.55 10.34
N SER A 35 3.00 -4.07 9.15
CA SER A 35 3.85 -3.84 8.00
C SER A 35 3.08 -3.91 6.70
N LEU A 36 3.56 -3.14 5.72
CA LEU A 36 3.25 -3.32 4.30
C LEU A 36 4.40 -4.12 3.68
N CYS A 37 4.10 -5.26 3.09
CA CYS A 37 5.09 -6.25 2.66
C CYS A 37 4.66 -6.99 1.41
N THR A 38 5.60 -7.64 0.74
CA THR A 38 5.35 -8.48 -0.44
C THR A 38 4.46 -9.68 -0.11
N ASP A 39 3.56 -10.03 -1.02
CA ASP A 39 2.75 -11.24 -0.91
C ASP A 39 3.55 -12.47 -1.37
N GLY A 40 4.19 -13.20 -0.45
CA GLY A 40 4.98 -14.39 -0.78
C GLY A 40 5.84 -14.96 0.35
N ASN A 41 6.44 -16.13 0.11
CA ASN A 41 7.39 -16.76 1.02
C ASN A 41 8.72 -15.99 1.00
N GLY A 42 9.13 -15.42 2.14
CA GLY A 42 10.29 -14.53 2.24
C GLY A 42 9.93 -13.05 2.25
N GLN A 43 8.81 -12.69 2.91
CA GLN A 43 8.31 -11.32 3.10
C GLN A 43 9.41 -10.27 3.16
N GLN A 44 9.44 -9.40 2.16
CA GLN A 44 10.22 -8.17 2.18
C GLN A 44 9.32 -7.02 2.63
N PHE A 45 9.88 -6.12 3.44
CA PHE A 45 9.10 -5.04 4.05
C PHE A 45 9.29 -3.74 3.27
N LEU A 46 8.21 -3.24 2.66
CA LEU A 46 8.19 -1.88 2.11
C LEU A 46 8.12 -0.86 3.25
N MET A 47 7.30 -1.16 4.26
CA MET A 47 7.15 -0.34 5.44
C MET A 47 6.92 -1.24 6.64
N ARG A 48 7.68 -1.02 7.72
CA ARG A 48 7.50 -1.75 8.97
C ARG A 48 7.44 -0.78 10.14
N PHE A 49 6.37 -0.88 10.90
CA PHE A 49 6.21 -0.12 12.14
C PHE A 49 6.89 -0.90 13.26
N THR A 50 8.16 -0.59 13.48
CA THR A 50 8.98 -1.24 14.51
C THR A 50 8.84 -0.46 15.82
N ARG A 51 8.53 -1.16 16.91
CA ARG A 51 8.31 -0.57 18.25
C ARG A 51 9.54 0.24 18.70
N LYS A 52 9.35 1.52 19.04
CA LYS A 52 10.29 2.29 19.87
C LYS A 52 9.56 2.76 21.14
N GLY A 53 9.63 1.96 22.21
CA GLY A 53 9.21 2.34 23.57
C GLY A 53 7.73 2.14 23.94
N MET A 54 7.32 2.80 25.03
CA MET A 54 6.03 2.66 25.76
C MET A 54 4.77 3.11 24.98
N ASN A 55 4.88 3.48 23.70
CA ASN A 55 3.83 4.20 22.97
C ASN A 55 3.20 3.46 21.78
N THR A 56 3.29 2.13 21.72
CA THR A 56 2.47 1.30 20.79
C THR A 56 2.38 1.87 19.37
N ALA A 57 3.51 2.32 18.82
CA ALA A 57 3.53 3.04 17.54
C ALA A 57 2.93 2.16 16.44
N GLN A 58 1.90 2.67 15.78
CA GLN A 58 1.13 1.96 14.76
C GLN A 58 0.72 2.91 13.64
N PRO A 59 0.44 2.41 12.42
CA PRO A 59 -0.13 3.23 11.38
C PRO A 59 -1.51 3.74 11.79
N THR A 60 -1.81 4.96 11.37
CA THR A 60 -3.14 5.53 11.45
C THR A 60 -3.59 5.91 10.05
N PHE A 61 -4.87 5.73 9.78
CA PHE A 61 -5.46 5.95 8.46
C PHE A 61 -6.52 7.04 8.54
N ARG A 62 -6.56 7.91 7.53
CA ARG A 62 -7.57 8.97 7.42
C ARG A 62 -8.96 8.36 7.29
N VAL A 63 -9.90 8.91 8.04
CA VAL A 63 -11.33 8.60 7.92
C VAL A 63 -11.96 9.61 6.97
N SER A 64 -12.37 9.14 5.79
CA SER A 64 -12.82 10.00 4.68
C SER A 64 -13.96 10.95 5.04
N HIS A 65 -14.91 10.50 5.87
CA HIS A 65 -16.09 11.27 6.25
C HIS A 65 -15.87 12.23 7.43
N LEU A 66 -14.74 12.14 8.13
CA LEU A 66 -14.41 12.98 9.30
C LEU A 66 -13.35 14.07 8.99
N GLY A 67 -12.97 14.19 7.71
CA GLY A 67 -12.10 15.26 7.23
C GLY A 67 -10.72 15.30 7.90
N TRP A 68 -10.34 16.46 8.43
CA TRP A 68 -9.03 16.70 9.06
C TRP A 68 -8.90 16.12 10.47
N PHE A 69 -10.02 15.77 11.11
CA PHE A 69 -10.05 15.33 12.50
C PHE A 69 -10.12 13.80 12.67
N GLY A 70 -10.46 13.07 11.61
CA GLY A 70 -10.62 11.61 11.70
C GLY A 70 -9.38 10.84 11.30
N MET A 71 -8.75 10.21 12.29
CA MET A 71 -7.73 9.19 12.10
C MET A 71 -8.15 7.93 12.86
N GLU A 72 -8.14 6.77 12.20
CA GLU A 72 -8.37 5.46 12.82
C GLU A 72 -7.04 4.76 13.04
N GLN A 73 -6.86 4.14 14.19
CA GLN A 73 -5.67 3.36 14.48
C GLN A 73 -5.80 1.97 13.87
N ALA A 74 -4.70 1.43 13.36
CA ALA A 74 -4.65 0.07 12.80
C ALA A 74 -5.22 -1.01 13.75
N SER A 75 -5.03 -0.86 15.06
CA SER A 75 -5.59 -1.76 16.09
C SER A 75 -7.11 -1.76 16.18
N ASP A 76 -7.77 -0.72 15.71
CA ASP A 76 -9.22 -0.52 15.85
C ASP A 76 -9.99 -1.03 14.62
N ILE A 77 -9.29 -1.15 13.49
CA ILE A 77 -9.84 -1.61 12.21
C ILE A 77 -9.14 -2.85 11.62
N PRO A 78 -8.69 -3.85 12.40
CA PRO A 78 -7.93 -4.98 11.87
C PRO A 78 -8.83 -5.99 11.14
N ILE A 79 -8.35 -6.52 10.02
CA ILE A 79 -8.94 -7.71 9.38
C ILE A 79 -8.12 -8.92 9.83
N TYR A 80 -8.71 -9.75 10.69
CA TYR A 80 -8.04 -10.94 11.20
C TYR A 80 -8.02 -12.06 10.17
N GLU A 81 -6.89 -12.77 10.09
CA GLU A 81 -6.71 -13.93 9.21
C GLU A 81 -7.75 -15.02 9.48
N VAL A 82 -7.98 -15.31 10.77
CA VAL A 82 -8.84 -16.41 11.23
C VAL A 82 -10.34 -16.07 11.22
N CYS A 83 -10.70 -14.79 11.25
CA CYS A 83 -12.10 -14.35 11.24
C CYS A 83 -12.19 -12.91 10.70
N ARG A 84 -12.44 -12.79 9.38
CA ARG A 84 -12.42 -11.50 8.69
C ARG A 84 -13.55 -10.55 9.09
N ASP A 85 -14.65 -11.09 9.61
CA ASP A 85 -15.82 -10.33 10.05
C ASP A 85 -15.71 -9.85 11.51
N ALA A 86 -14.75 -10.36 12.29
CA ALA A 86 -14.57 -9.94 13.67
C ALA A 86 -13.96 -8.54 13.74
N THR A 87 -14.61 -7.62 14.45
CA THR A 87 -14.19 -6.22 14.60
C THR A 87 -13.38 -5.97 15.86
N SER A 88 -13.15 -6.98 16.70
CA SER A 88 -12.43 -6.86 17.97
C SER A 88 -11.53 -8.06 18.21
N GLN A 89 -10.37 -7.82 18.82
CA GLN A 89 -9.47 -8.87 19.29
C GLN A 89 -10.05 -9.72 20.42
N HIS A 90 -11.10 -9.22 21.09
CA HIS A 90 -11.76 -9.92 22.18
C HIS A 90 -12.93 -10.79 21.72
N ASP A 91 -13.21 -10.83 20.41
CA ASP A 91 -14.15 -11.78 19.84
C ASP A 91 -13.62 -13.21 20.04
N SER A 92 -14.42 -14.07 20.67
CA SER A 92 -14.05 -15.46 20.97
C SER A 92 -13.62 -16.29 19.75
N ARG A 93 -14.01 -15.88 18.54
CA ARG A 93 -13.62 -16.52 17.27
C ARG A 93 -12.19 -16.18 16.85
N VAL A 94 -11.62 -15.09 17.39
CA VAL A 94 -10.26 -14.63 17.10
C VAL A 94 -9.28 -15.27 18.08
N TYR A 95 -9.01 -16.56 17.89
CA TYR A 95 -8.01 -17.28 18.70
C TYR A 95 -6.56 -16.96 18.31
N ARG A 96 -6.36 -16.32 17.14
CA ARG A 96 -5.08 -15.87 16.61
C ARG A 96 -5.22 -14.45 16.06
N HIS A 97 -4.33 -13.56 16.46
CA HIS A 97 -4.43 -12.12 16.20
C HIS A 97 -3.63 -11.64 14.99
N ASP A 98 -3.29 -12.55 14.08
CA ASP A 98 -2.61 -12.20 12.84
C ASP A 98 -3.58 -11.43 11.92
N VAL A 99 -3.06 -10.35 11.36
CA VAL A 99 -3.79 -9.38 10.56
C VAL A 99 -3.37 -9.53 9.11
N VAL A 100 -4.36 -9.55 8.22
CA VAL A 100 -4.17 -9.66 6.76
C VAL A 100 -4.55 -8.38 6.02
N GLY A 101 -5.02 -7.36 6.73
CA GLY A 101 -5.55 -6.13 6.16
C GLY A 101 -6.10 -5.19 7.23
N PHE A 102 -6.51 -4.00 6.81
CA PHE A 102 -7.23 -3.05 7.64
C PHE A 102 -8.51 -2.63 6.94
N ARG A 103 -9.59 -2.39 7.69
CA ARG A 103 -10.86 -1.90 7.15
C ARG A 103 -10.76 -0.41 6.82
N SER A 104 -9.82 -0.04 5.95
CA SER A 104 -9.59 1.33 5.53
C SER A 104 -9.35 1.39 4.03
N PRO A 105 -10.14 2.19 3.27
CA PRO A 105 -9.88 2.41 1.85
C PRO A 105 -8.47 2.96 1.57
N VAL A 106 -7.88 3.70 2.51
CA VAL A 106 -6.51 4.22 2.39
C VAL A 106 -5.50 3.08 2.49
N ALA A 107 -5.70 2.14 3.41
CA ALA A 107 -4.86 0.97 3.54
C ALA A 107 -4.91 0.12 2.25
N ASP A 108 -6.11 -0.08 1.71
CA ASP A 108 -6.31 -0.80 0.45
C ASP A 108 -5.61 -0.12 -0.73
N TYR A 109 -5.76 1.21 -0.85
CA TYR A 109 -5.10 1.99 -1.89
C TYR A 109 -3.57 1.86 -1.83
N LEU A 110 -2.99 1.96 -0.63
CA LEU A 110 -1.53 1.84 -0.44
C LEU A 110 -1.02 0.43 -0.79
N ALA A 111 -1.82 -0.61 -0.56
CA ALA A 111 -1.45 -1.99 -0.88
C ALA A 111 -1.65 -2.34 -2.37
N ALA A 112 -2.51 -1.59 -3.08
CA ALA A 112 -2.85 -1.86 -4.48
C ALA A 112 -1.77 -1.42 -5.48
N VAL A 113 -0.82 -0.58 -5.07
CA VAL A 113 0.25 -0.09 -5.95
C VAL A 113 1.20 -1.23 -6.31
N ASP A 114 1.45 -1.39 -7.60
CA ASP A 114 2.40 -2.36 -8.15
C ASP A 114 3.41 -1.64 -9.06
N ALA A 115 4.70 -1.89 -8.84
CA ALA A 115 5.78 -1.17 -9.51
C ALA A 115 5.83 -1.46 -11.02
N GLU A 116 5.56 -2.70 -11.44
CA GLU A 116 5.53 -3.07 -12.86
C GLU A 116 4.37 -2.37 -13.58
N THR A 117 3.19 -2.36 -12.95
CA THR A 117 2.02 -1.62 -13.45
C THR A 117 2.34 -0.13 -13.62
N VAL A 118 3.05 0.49 -12.67
CA VAL A 118 3.46 1.91 -12.79
C VAL A 118 4.37 2.12 -14.00
N ILE A 119 5.40 1.28 -14.19
CA ILE A 119 6.30 1.39 -15.36
C ILE A 119 5.51 1.24 -16.66
N SER A 120 4.64 0.24 -16.76
CA SER A 120 3.82 0.01 -17.95
C SER A 120 2.93 1.20 -18.29
N LEU A 121 2.29 1.82 -17.29
CA LEU A 121 1.46 3.01 -17.50
C LEU A 121 2.29 4.22 -17.94
N LEU A 122 3.50 4.40 -17.40
CA LEU A 122 4.41 5.47 -17.83
C LEU A 122 4.84 5.28 -19.30
N ASP A 123 5.18 4.05 -19.69
CA ASP A 123 5.55 3.73 -21.08
C ASP A 123 4.37 3.99 -22.05
N GLN A 124 3.14 3.66 -21.64
CA GLN A 124 1.95 3.94 -22.43
C GLN A 124 1.70 5.44 -22.59
N ILE A 125 1.92 6.24 -21.54
CA ILE A 125 1.80 7.70 -21.63
C ILE A 125 2.85 8.26 -22.60
N ASP A 126 4.11 7.82 -22.50
CA ASP A 126 5.18 8.27 -23.39
C ASP A 126 4.85 7.91 -24.86
N HIS A 127 4.30 6.72 -25.12
CA HIS A 127 3.83 6.31 -26.43
C HIS A 127 2.67 7.17 -26.97
N LEU A 128 1.65 7.44 -26.15
CA LEU A 128 0.48 8.23 -26.54
C LEU A 128 0.85 9.70 -26.79
N GLU A 129 1.75 10.27 -25.99
CA GLU A 129 2.24 11.64 -26.19
C GLU A 129 3.03 11.76 -27.49
N ALA A 130 3.85 10.76 -27.84
CA ALA A 130 4.57 10.72 -29.11
C ALA A 130 3.61 10.61 -30.31
N ALA A 131 2.58 9.76 -30.22
CA ALA A 131 1.56 9.63 -31.26
C ALA A 131 0.78 10.95 -31.47
N LEU A 132 0.39 11.62 -30.37
CA LEU A 132 -0.28 12.91 -30.43
C LEU A 132 0.60 14.02 -31.02
N ALA A 133 1.90 14.00 -30.77
CA ALA A 133 2.83 14.96 -31.36
C ALA A 133 2.95 14.75 -32.88
N ALA A 134 3.08 13.51 -33.33
CA ALA A 134 3.16 13.17 -34.76
C ALA A 134 1.90 13.58 -35.53
N GLU A 135 0.71 13.34 -34.96
CA GLU A 135 -0.57 13.79 -35.55
C GLU A 135 -0.65 15.32 -35.65
N ARG A 136 -0.17 16.05 -34.64
CA ARG A 136 -0.15 17.53 -34.66
C ARG A 136 0.81 18.08 -35.71
N GLU A 137 1.97 17.47 -35.87
CA GLU A 137 2.97 17.85 -36.89
C GLU A 137 2.47 17.52 -38.31
N GLY A 138 1.81 16.36 -38.49
CA GLY A 138 1.18 15.95 -39.75
C GLY A 138 -0.08 16.73 -40.13
N ALA A 139 -0.73 17.39 -39.16
CA ALA A 139 -1.92 18.23 -39.37
C ALA A 139 -1.59 19.70 -39.69
N THR A 140 -0.32 20.07 -39.86
CA THR A 140 0.08 21.42 -40.30
C THR A 140 0.10 21.46 -41.84
N PRO A 141 -0.85 22.16 -42.50
CA PRO A 141 -0.90 22.27 -43.97
C PRO A 141 0.22 23.14 -44.56
#